data_AF-A0A7V2T2M0-F1
#
_entry.id   AF-A0A7V2T2M0-F1
#
_cell.length_a   1.000
_cell.length_b   1.000
_cell.length_c   1.000
_cell.angle_alpha   90.00
_cell.angle_beta   90.00
_cell.angle_gamma   90.00
#
_symmetry.space_group_name_H-M   'P 1'
#
loop_
_entity.id
_entity.type
_entity.pdbx_description
1 polymer ?
#
loop_
_entity_poly.entity_id
_entity_poly.type
_entity_poly.pdbx_seq_one_letter_code
_entity_poly.pdbx_strand_id
1 'polypeptide(L)'
;TFTNERNLDGIIGTMNKRIVLVSTGGGEFEIPEISIPWWNSKTNKQEIAKLEAIKLTVSGAPVAIATQKAMTNPAFDKAVKVESTAEDKPKLSTTLLIIITLSGMLLVALLVGLFMRWKAKTHINKPSSEKYTRASKQQILSNLEQACHHNNASEAQRFLQQWIQSMGKSPTVFSGSDNTLLQQQIKLLNQSLYAKEKSNWQGQKLWQVVEKYQAQTGGMIERDDRKQQGLEPLYY
;
A
#
# COMPACT_ATOMS: atom_id res chain seq x y z
N THR A 1 9.51 -10.50 -18.56
CA THR A 1 8.71 -9.52 -19.32
C THR A 1 7.31 -9.46 -18.76
N PHE A 2 6.79 -8.26 -18.56
CA PHE A 2 5.40 -8.04 -18.13
C PHE A 2 4.66 -7.32 -19.24
N THR A 3 3.50 -7.83 -19.65
CA THR A 3 2.69 -7.30 -20.75
C THR A 3 1.27 -7.08 -20.23
N ASN A 4 0.66 -5.94 -20.56
CA ASN A 4 -0.73 -5.64 -20.23
C ASN A 4 -1.52 -5.45 -21.52
N GLU A 5 -2.60 -6.20 -21.67
CA GLU A 5 -3.54 -6.07 -22.78
C GLU A 5 -4.89 -5.57 -22.26
N ARG A 6 -5.47 -4.60 -22.95
CA ARG A 6 -6.82 -4.06 -22.67
C ARG A 6 -7.81 -4.68 -23.65
N ASN A 7 -8.76 -5.44 -23.13
CA ASN A 7 -9.91 -5.95 -23.88
C ASN A 7 -11.20 -5.24 -23.42
N LEU A 8 -12.29 -5.43 -24.17
CA LEU A 8 -13.62 -4.89 -23.84
C LEU A 8 -14.12 -5.36 -22.45
N ASP A 9 -13.67 -6.53 -22.00
CA ASP A 9 -14.03 -7.13 -20.70
C ASP A 9 -13.07 -6.79 -19.55
N GLY A 10 -11.99 -6.03 -19.78
CA GLY A 10 -11.07 -5.59 -18.73
C GLY A 10 -9.59 -5.52 -19.12
N ILE A 11 -8.72 -5.55 -18.12
CA ILE A 11 -7.25 -5.51 -18.27
C ILE A 11 -6.69 -6.86 -17.88
N ILE A 12 -5.97 -7.53 -18.78
CA ILE A 12 -5.25 -8.77 -18.51
C ILE A 12 -3.75 -8.45 -18.48
N GLY A 13 -3.10 -8.75 -17.36
CA GLY A 13 -1.65 -8.65 -17.21
C GLY A 13 -1.00 -10.03 -17.27
N THR A 14 0.03 -10.20 -18.09
CA THR A 14 0.81 -11.43 -18.21
C THR A 14 2.26 -11.17 -17.82
N MET A 15 2.78 -11.93 -16.85
CA MET A 15 4.18 -11.89 -16.45
C MET A 15 4.89 -13.18 -16.89
N ASN A 16 5.89 -13.06 -17.75
CA ASN A 16 6.76 -14.17 -18.13
C ASN A 16 8.15 -14.01 -17.47
N LYS A 17 8.58 -15.00 -16.69
CA LYS A 17 9.89 -15.02 -16.01
C LYS A 17 10.71 -16.22 -16.51
N ARG A 18 11.84 -15.93 -17.16
CA ARG A 18 12.83 -16.93 -17.58
C ARG A 18 13.96 -16.96 -16.56
N ILE A 19 14.34 -18.16 -16.12
CA ILE A 19 15.45 -18.40 -15.20
C ILE A 19 16.42 -19.35 -15.91
N VAL A 20 17.72 -19.05 -15.84
CA VAL A 20 18.78 -19.90 -16.37
C VAL A 20 19.58 -20.45 -15.20
N LEU A 21 19.68 -21.77 -15.12
CA LEU A 21 20.45 -22.47 -14.10
C LEU A 21 21.77 -22.92 -14.72
N VAL A 22 22.89 -22.54 -14.11
CA VAL A 22 24.23 -22.97 -14.52
C VAL A 22 24.77 -23.88 -13.42
N SER A 23 24.93 -25.16 -13.72
CA SER A 23 25.57 -26.11 -12.81
C SER A 23 27.09 -26.08 -12.96
N THR A 24 27.83 -26.13 -11.86
CA THR A 24 29.29 -26.22 -11.81
C THR A 24 29.82 -27.66 -11.75
N GLY A 25 28.93 -28.67 -11.75
CA GLY A 25 29.29 -30.09 -11.73
C GLY A 25 28.14 -31.00 -12.15
N GLY A 26 28.45 -32.26 -12.47
CA GLY A 26 27.42 -33.27 -12.68
C GLY A 26 26.77 -33.69 -11.36
N GLY A 27 25.47 -34.02 -11.39
CA GLY A 27 24.72 -34.42 -10.20
C GLY A 27 23.21 -34.28 -10.35
N GLU A 28 22.49 -34.65 -9.28
CA GLU A 28 21.05 -34.41 -9.16
C GLU A 28 20.78 -33.08 -8.47
N PHE A 29 19.94 -32.26 -9.10
CA PHE A 29 19.47 -30.98 -8.58
C PHE A 29 17.96 -31.02 -8.42
N GLU A 30 17.45 -30.47 -7.33
CA GLU A 30 16.02 -30.37 -7.09
C GLU A 30 15.61 -28.90 -7.02
N ILE A 31 14.70 -28.50 -7.89
CA ILE A 31 13.98 -27.24 -7.78
C ILE A 31 12.85 -27.48 -6.78
N PRO A 32 12.83 -26.78 -5.64
CA PRO A 32 11.80 -26.98 -4.64
C PRO A 32 10.44 -26.52 -5.17
N GLU A 33 9.41 -27.06 -4.55
CA GLU A 33 8.04 -26.61 -4.75
C GLU A 33 7.90 -25.10 -4.49
N ILE A 34 7.21 -24.39 -5.38
CA ILE A 34 6.97 -22.95 -5.25
C ILE A 34 5.46 -22.72 -5.08
N SER A 35 5.08 -22.10 -3.97
CA SER A 35 3.70 -21.69 -3.69
C SER A 35 3.59 -20.16 -3.70
N ILE A 36 2.69 -19.63 -4.52
CA ILE A 36 2.47 -18.19 -4.69
C ILE A 36 1.02 -17.86 -4.28
N PRO A 37 0.81 -17.10 -3.18
CA PRO A 37 -0.53 -16.60 -2.86
C PRO A 37 -0.92 -15.50 -3.86
N TRP A 38 -2.14 -15.58 -4.39
CA TRP A 38 -2.67 -14.61 -5.33
C TRP A 38 -4.14 -14.33 -5.05
N TRP A 39 -4.60 -13.14 -5.43
CA TRP A 39 -6.00 -12.77 -5.28
C TRP A 39 -6.79 -13.17 -6.52
N ASN A 40 -7.76 -14.07 -6.37
CA ASN A 40 -8.65 -14.45 -7.47
C ASN A 40 -9.82 -13.46 -7.56
N SER A 41 -9.86 -12.67 -8.63
CA SER A 41 -10.92 -11.69 -8.86
C SER A 41 -12.27 -12.30 -9.23
N LYS A 42 -12.31 -13.56 -9.68
CA LYS A 42 -13.57 -14.29 -9.98
C LYS A 42 -14.22 -14.82 -8.71
N THR A 43 -13.43 -15.37 -7.79
CA THR A 43 -13.93 -15.94 -6.52
C THR A 43 -13.87 -14.94 -5.36
N ASN A 44 -13.24 -13.77 -5.58
CA ASN A 44 -13.01 -12.69 -4.64
C ASN A 44 -12.37 -13.16 -3.31
N LYS A 45 -11.40 -14.07 -3.43
CA LYS A 45 -10.70 -14.69 -2.30
C LYS A 45 -9.22 -14.85 -2.62
N GLN A 46 -8.41 -14.98 -1.59
CA GLN A 46 -7.01 -15.36 -1.73
C GLN A 46 -6.91 -16.86 -2.00
N GLU A 47 -6.22 -17.23 -3.07
CA GLU A 47 -5.94 -18.60 -3.49
C GLU A 47 -4.42 -18.80 -3.61
N ILE A 48 -3.97 -20.05 -3.72
CA ILE A 48 -2.54 -20.38 -3.80
C ILE A 48 -2.29 -21.11 -5.12
N ALA A 49 -1.38 -20.57 -5.93
CA ALA A 49 -0.86 -21.24 -7.11
C ALA A 49 0.36 -22.05 -6.70
N LYS A 50 0.36 -23.34 -7.01
CA LYS A 50 1.41 -24.29 -6.62
C LYS A 50 2.14 -24.79 -7.86
N LEU A 51 3.46 -24.76 -7.81
CA LEU A 51 4.34 -25.37 -8.80
C LEU A 51 5.12 -26.49 -8.09
N GLU A 52 4.92 -27.73 -8.53
CA GLU A 52 5.53 -28.91 -7.93
C GLU A 52 7.06 -28.91 -8.06
N ALA A 53 7.73 -29.66 -7.17
CA ALA A 53 9.17 -29.82 -7.21
C ALA A 53 9.62 -30.55 -8.50
N ILE A 54 10.74 -30.10 -9.07
CA ILE A 54 11.28 -30.65 -10.32
C ILE A 54 12.71 -31.14 -10.08
N LYS A 55 12.96 -32.42 -10.36
CA LYS A 55 14.30 -33.01 -10.31
C LYS A 55 14.97 -32.90 -11.67
N LEU A 56 16.22 -32.45 -11.67
CA LEU A 56 17.06 -32.24 -12.84
C LEU A 56 18.34 -33.05 -12.68
N THR A 57 18.62 -33.95 -13.62
CA THR A 57 19.88 -34.69 -13.65
C THR A 57 20.82 -34.03 -14.65
N VAL A 58 21.96 -33.53 -14.20
CA VAL A 58 22.96 -32.89 -15.06
C VAL A 58 24.10 -33.87 -15.31
N SER A 59 24.32 -34.24 -16.57
CA SER A 59 25.44 -35.10 -16.97
C SER A 59 26.75 -34.30 -17.00
N GLY A 60 27.73 -34.73 -16.20
CA GLY A 60 29.07 -34.13 -16.09
C GLY A 60 29.90 -34.88 -15.05
N ALA A 61 31.22 -34.64 -15.00
CA ALA A 61 32.03 -35.22 -13.94
C ALA A 61 31.58 -34.64 -12.58
N PRO A 62 31.35 -35.48 -11.55
CA PRO A 62 31.06 -34.97 -10.22
C PRO A 62 32.28 -34.20 -9.72
N VAL A 63 32.13 -32.90 -9.52
CA VAL A 63 33.10 -32.15 -8.74
C VAL A 63 32.88 -32.59 -7.30
N ALA A 64 33.87 -33.26 -6.72
CA ALA A 64 33.82 -33.69 -5.33
C ALA A 64 33.63 -32.45 -4.44
N ILE A 65 32.42 -32.25 -3.94
CA ILE A 65 32.18 -31.36 -2.82
C ILE A 65 32.84 -32.06 -1.64
N ALA A 66 34.01 -31.57 -1.24
CA ALA A 66 34.69 -32.03 -0.03
C ALA A 66 33.73 -31.86 1.14
N THR A 67 33.14 -32.97 1.58
CA THR A 67 32.44 -33.04 2.86
C THR A 67 33.48 -32.70 3.91
N GLN A 68 33.36 -31.54 4.57
CA GLN A 68 34.19 -31.23 5.72
C GLN A 68 33.91 -32.26 6.81
N LYS A 69 34.77 -33.27 6.86
CA LYS A 69 34.82 -34.27 7.90
C LYS A 69 35.16 -33.54 9.20
N ALA A 70 34.28 -33.64 10.18
CA ALA A 70 34.54 -33.18 11.54
C ALA A 70 35.87 -33.81 12.00
N MET A 71 36.85 -32.95 12.27
CA MET A 71 38.16 -33.36 12.75
C MET A 71 38.02 -33.62 14.26
N THR A 72 37.97 -34.89 14.63
CA THR A 72 38.15 -35.35 16.01
C THR A 72 39.57 -35.03 16.44
N ASN A 73 39.70 -34.15 17.44
CA ASN A 73 40.97 -33.77 18.04
C ASN A 73 41.46 -34.91 18.97
N PRO A 74 42.75 -35.28 18.94
CA PRO A 74 43.29 -36.34 19.78
C PRO A 74 43.35 -35.91 21.25
N ALA A 75 43.01 -36.86 22.13
CA ALA A 75 43.16 -36.73 23.57
C ALA A 75 44.63 -36.51 23.92
N PHE A 76 44.91 -35.47 24.72
CA PHE A 76 46.17 -35.31 25.44
C PHE A 76 45.86 -35.28 26.93
N ASP A 77 46.22 -36.38 27.57
CA ASP A 77 46.30 -36.52 29.01
C ASP A 77 47.55 -35.77 29.49
N LYS A 78 47.37 -34.70 30.27
CA LYS A 78 48.40 -34.18 31.16
C LYS A 78 47.79 -33.31 32.25
N ALA A 79 47.71 -33.91 33.44
CA ALA A 79 47.49 -33.23 34.69
C ALA A 79 48.58 -32.17 34.94
N VAL A 80 48.18 -30.90 35.16
CA VAL A 80 48.97 -29.92 35.91
C VAL A 80 48.04 -29.02 36.72
N LYS A 81 48.10 -29.24 38.04
CA LYS A 81 48.05 -28.32 39.18
C LYS A 81 47.38 -26.94 38.95
N VAL A 82 46.29 -26.75 39.70
CA VAL A 82 45.65 -25.45 39.98
C VAL A 82 46.58 -24.62 40.85
N GLU A 83 46.98 -23.45 40.37
CA GLU A 83 47.57 -22.40 41.20
C GLU A 83 46.88 -21.08 40.85
N SER A 84 46.19 -20.54 41.86
CA SER A 84 45.43 -19.31 41.86
C SER A 84 46.40 -18.13 41.95
N THR A 85 46.36 -17.17 41.01
CA THR A 85 46.87 -15.80 41.20
C THR A 85 46.23 -14.82 40.21
N ALA A 86 45.53 -13.85 40.78
CA ALA A 86 45.29 -12.45 40.41
C ALA A 86 44.60 -12.07 39.08
N GLU A 87 43.62 -11.19 39.26
CA GLU A 87 42.89 -10.41 38.26
C GLU A 87 43.79 -9.76 37.21
N ASP A 88 43.40 -9.88 35.94
CA ASP A 88 43.64 -8.81 34.98
C ASP A 88 42.38 -8.58 34.13
N LYS A 89 41.78 -7.40 34.33
CA LYS A 89 40.55 -6.98 33.65
C LYS A 89 40.91 -6.57 32.23
N PRO A 90 40.26 -7.08 31.18
CA PRO A 90 40.56 -6.64 29.83
C PRO A 90 40.16 -5.16 29.71
N LYS A 91 41.17 -4.28 29.63
CA LYS A 91 40.96 -2.88 29.26
C LYS A 91 40.50 -2.85 27.81
N LEU A 92 39.18 -2.85 27.63
CA LEU A 92 38.54 -2.62 26.34
C LEU A 92 39.03 -1.25 25.86
N SER A 93 39.78 -1.24 24.75
CA SER A 93 40.41 -0.05 24.22
C SER A 93 39.38 1.06 24.08
N THR A 94 39.67 2.24 24.65
CA THR A 94 38.76 3.40 24.70
C THR A 94 38.17 3.73 23.33
N THR A 95 38.92 3.46 22.25
CA THR A 95 38.48 3.57 20.85
C THR A 95 37.30 2.67 20.49
N LEU A 96 37.26 1.41 20.95
CA LEU A 96 36.13 0.50 20.69
C LEU A 96 34.88 0.93 21.48
N LEU A 97 35.05 1.43 22.70
CA LEU A 97 33.95 1.99 23.49
C LEU A 97 33.35 3.26 22.83
N ILE A 98 34.20 4.11 22.23
CA ILE A 98 33.73 5.30 21.51
C ILE A 98 32.96 4.92 20.24
N ILE A 99 33.43 3.93 19.47
CA ILE A 99 32.74 3.49 18.24
C ILE A 99 31.38 2.85 18.57
N ILE A 100 31.31 2.01 19.62
CA ILE A 100 30.06 1.36 20.04
C ILE A 100 29.05 2.40 20.56
N THR A 101 29.50 3.38 21.35
CA THR A 101 28.61 4.43 21.87
C THR A 101 28.09 5.35 20.75
N LEU A 102 28.94 5.71 19.80
CA LEU A 102 28.54 6.55 18.65
C LEU A 102 27.58 5.80 17.72
N SER A 103 27.84 4.53 17.43
CA SER A 103 26.93 3.69 16.63
C SER A 103 25.59 3.44 17.33
N GLY A 104 25.60 3.23 18.64
CA GLY A 104 24.40 3.07 19.44
C GLY A 104 23.55 4.34 19.45
N MET A 105 24.18 5.50 19.63
CA MET A 105 23.49 6.80 19.64
C MET A 105 22.87 7.13 18.27
N LEU A 106 23.56 6.82 17.17
CA LEU A 106 23.03 6.98 15.81
C LEU A 106 21.82 6.07 15.55
N LEU A 107 21.89 4.82 16.02
CA LEU A 107 20.79 3.86 15.87
C LEU A 107 19.56 4.29 16.68
N VAL A 108 19.74 4.79 17.91
CA VAL A 108 18.66 5.35 18.72
C VAL A 108 18.06 6.60 18.06
N ALA A 109 18.89 7.51 17.53
CA ALA A 109 18.42 8.69 16.81
C ALA A 109 17.59 8.33 15.56
N LEU A 110 18.00 7.31 14.81
CA LEU A 110 17.24 6.79 13.66
C LEU A 110 15.92 6.18 14.08
N LEU A 111 15.88 5.39 15.15
CA LEU A 111 14.65 4.79 15.67
C LEU A 111 13.67 5.86 16.18
N VAL A 112 14.16 6.87 16.90
CA VAL A 112 13.34 8.01 17.36
C VAL A 112 12.83 8.82 16.17
N GLY A 113 13.68 9.10 15.17
CA GLY A 113 13.27 9.78 13.93
C GLY A 113 12.21 9.00 13.14
N LEU A 114 12.35 7.68 13.05
CA LEU A 114 11.38 6.80 12.41
C LEU A 114 10.05 6.79 13.18
N PHE A 115 10.11 6.70 14.51
CA PHE A 115 8.93 6.72 15.38
C PHE A 115 8.19 8.06 15.33
N MET A 116 8.92 9.19 15.32
CA MET A 116 8.32 10.51 15.14
C MET A 116 7.71 10.68 13.75
N ARG A 117 8.35 10.15 12.69
CA ARG A 117 7.75 10.13 11.34
C ARG A 117 6.50 9.25 11.27
N TRP A 118 6.47 8.13 11.99
CA TRP A 118 5.28 7.29 12.08
C TRP A 118 4.15 8.01 12.81
N LYS A 119 4.44 8.70 13.93
CA LYS A 119 3.45 9.53 14.63
C LYS A 119 2.98 10.74 13.80
N ALA A 120 3.88 11.39 13.06
CA ALA A 120 3.50 12.47 12.16
C ALA A 120 2.63 11.98 10.98
N LYS A 121 2.88 10.77 10.47
CA LYS A 121 2.04 10.13 9.44
C LYS A 121 0.70 9.64 9.98
N THR A 122 0.56 9.33 11.27
CA THR A 122 -0.75 9.04 11.87
C THR A 122 -1.66 10.25 11.99
N HIS A 123 -1.14 11.47 11.83
CA HIS A 123 -1.93 12.71 11.71
C HIS A 123 -2.20 13.14 10.26
N ILE A 124 -1.66 12.43 9.25
CA ILE A 124 -2.12 12.60 7.87
C ILE A 124 -3.37 11.76 7.71
N ASN A 125 -4.52 12.41 7.91
CA ASN A 125 -5.87 12.01 7.52
C ASN A 125 -6.06 10.49 7.34
N LYS A 126 -6.36 9.82 8.46
CA LYS A 126 -7.30 8.70 8.36
C LYS A 126 -8.57 9.28 7.72
N PRO A 127 -9.13 8.71 6.65
CA PRO A 127 -10.50 9.00 6.29
C PRO A 127 -11.35 8.48 7.46
N SER A 128 -11.64 9.38 8.40
CA SER A 128 -12.58 9.14 9.47
C SER A 128 -13.88 8.76 8.78
N SER A 129 -14.37 7.55 9.02
CA SER A 129 -15.74 7.17 8.72
C SER A 129 -16.70 7.87 9.69
N GLU A 130 -16.44 9.14 10.01
CA GLU A 130 -17.36 10.00 10.73
C GLU A 130 -18.50 10.32 9.78
N LYS A 131 -19.70 9.96 10.22
CA LYS A 131 -20.95 10.35 9.57
C LYS A 131 -20.90 11.87 9.36
N TYR A 132 -20.73 12.30 8.11
CA TYR A 132 -20.74 13.72 7.76
C TYR A 132 -22.05 14.36 8.23
N THR A 133 -21.98 15.21 9.25
CA THR A 133 -23.14 15.97 9.75
C THR A 133 -23.61 16.95 8.67
N ARG A 134 -24.87 17.40 8.73
CA ARG A 134 -25.43 18.37 7.76
C ARG A 134 -24.58 19.64 7.66
N ALA A 135 -24.10 20.15 8.80
CA ALA A 135 -23.21 21.32 8.86
C ALA A 135 -21.87 21.05 8.14
N SER A 136 -21.30 19.85 8.30
CA SER A 136 -20.08 19.44 7.60
C SER A 136 -20.28 19.35 6.09
N LYS A 137 -21.44 18.85 5.62
CA LYS A 137 -21.77 18.79 4.18
C LYS A 137 -21.83 20.17 3.53
N GLN A 138 -22.46 21.14 4.20
CA GLN A 138 -22.54 22.53 3.73
C GLN A 138 -21.16 23.20 3.67
N GLN A 139 -20.30 22.94 4.66
CA GLN A 139 -18.92 23.43 4.65
C GLN A 139 -18.09 22.84 3.50
N ILE A 140 -18.24 21.55 3.21
CA ILE A 140 -17.55 20.91 2.08
C ILE A 140 -17.96 21.55 0.74
N LEU A 141 -19.25 21.86 0.58
CA LEU A 141 -19.77 22.53 -0.62
C LEU A 141 -19.29 23.97 -0.75
N SER A 142 -19.31 24.75 0.33
CA SER A 142 -18.79 26.12 0.33
C SER A 142 -17.29 26.15 0.02
N ASN A 143 -16.52 25.20 0.56
CA ASN A 143 -15.11 25.08 0.23
C ASN A 143 -14.87 24.65 -1.22
N LEU A 144 -15.73 23.80 -1.79
CA LEU A 144 -15.70 23.42 -3.20
C LEU A 144 -15.98 24.64 -4.10
N GLU A 145 -16.98 25.44 -3.76
CA GLU A 145 -17.31 26.70 -4.44
C GLU A 145 -16.12 27.65 -4.44
N GLN A 146 -15.51 27.88 -3.27
CA GLN A 146 -14.33 28.72 -3.15
C GLN A 146 -13.17 28.21 -4.01
N ALA A 147 -12.90 26.90 -4.00
CA ALA A 147 -11.85 26.30 -4.84
C ALA A 147 -12.15 26.46 -6.34
N CYS A 148 -13.43 26.39 -6.73
CA CYS A 148 -13.87 26.64 -8.11
C CYS A 148 -13.69 28.11 -8.51
N HIS A 149 -13.99 29.05 -7.63
CA HIS A 149 -13.78 30.49 -7.88
C HIS A 149 -12.30 30.85 -8.03
N HIS A 150 -11.43 30.24 -7.24
CA HIS A 150 -9.98 30.45 -7.33
C HIS A 150 -9.32 29.67 -8.48
N ASN A 151 -10.10 28.93 -9.28
CA ASN A 151 -9.61 28.03 -10.33
C ASN A 151 -8.51 27.05 -9.84
N ASN A 152 -8.56 26.66 -8.56
CA ASN A 152 -7.61 25.74 -7.98
C ASN A 152 -8.08 24.29 -8.20
N ALA A 153 -7.63 23.69 -9.31
CA ALA A 153 -8.01 22.34 -9.71
C ALA A 153 -7.70 21.29 -8.61
N SER A 154 -6.57 21.42 -7.92
CA SER A 154 -6.13 20.44 -6.91
C SER A 154 -7.05 20.45 -5.69
N GLU A 155 -7.40 21.64 -5.20
CA GLU A 155 -8.33 21.78 -4.08
C GLU A 155 -9.74 21.39 -4.47
N ALA A 156 -10.18 21.76 -5.69
CA ALA A 156 -11.49 21.38 -6.20
C ALA A 156 -11.65 19.86 -6.27
N GLN A 157 -10.64 19.11 -6.73
CA GLN A 157 -10.69 17.65 -6.76
C GLN A 157 -10.82 17.04 -5.36
N ARG A 158 -10.07 17.59 -4.39
CA ARG A 158 -10.10 17.11 -3.00
C ARG A 158 -11.47 17.30 -2.37
N PHE A 159 -12.05 18.50 -2.48
CA PHE A 159 -13.36 18.79 -1.91
C PHE A 159 -14.48 18.05 -2.66
N LEU A 160 -14.35 17.87 -3.98
CA LEU A 160 -15.27 17.05 -4.76
C LEU A 160 -15.29 15.60 -4.24
N GLN A 161 -14.12 14.99 -4.01
CA GLN A 161 -14.06 13.62 -3.46
C GLN A 161 -14.67 13.52 -2.07
N GLN A 162 -14.46 14.53 -1.20
CA GLN A 162 -15.09 14.56 0.13
C GLN A 162 -16.60 14.70 0.04
N TRP A 163 -17.10 15.54 -0.87
CA TRP A 163 -18.52 15.70 -1.12
C TRP A 163 -19.16 14.38 -1.60
N ILE A 164 -18.51 13.67 -2.53
CA ILE A 164 -18.96 12.35 -3.01
C ILE A 164 -19.02 11.34 -1.86
N GLN A 165 -17.99 11.29 -1.01
CA GLN A 165 -17.97 10.44 0.18
C GLN A 165 -19.08 10.81 1.17
N SER A 166 -19.37 12.11 1.33
CA SER A 166 -20.44 12.61 2.21
C SER A 166 -21.85 12.23 1.77
N MET A 167 -22.03 11.89 0.49
CA MET A 167 -23.30 11.39 -0.03
C MET A 167 -23.56 9.91 0.29
N GLY A 168 -22.58 9.19 0.87
CA GLY A 168 -22.72 7.77 1.23
C GLY A 168 -22.95 6.85 0.02
N LYS A 169 -22.78 7.39 -1.18
CA LYS A 169 -23.05 6.75 -2.46
C LYS A 169 -21.72 6.33 -3.06
N SER A 170 -21.66 5.09 -3.56
CA SER A 170 -20.47 4.58 -4.25
C SER A 170 -20.08 5.53 -5.40
N PRO A 171 -18.79 5.78 -5.68
CA PRO A 171 -18.35 6.65 -6.77
C PRO A 171 -18.93 6.29 -8.15
N THR A 172 -19.52 5.11 -8.31
CA THR A 172 -20.30 4.68 -9.48
C THR A 172 -21.65 5.38 -9.65
N VAL A 173 -22.12 6.17 -8.68
CA VAL A 173 -23.41 6.87 -8.78
C VAL A 173 -23.46 7.89 -9.92
N PHE A 174 -22.31 8.39 -10.34
CA PHE A 174 -22.24 9.29 -11.48
C PHE A 174 -22.06 8.57 -12.82
N SER A 175 -21.94 7.24 -12.82
CA SER A 175 -21.83 6.42 -14.04
C SER A 175 -23.18 6.13 -14.70
N GLY A 176 -24.30 6.47 -14.03
CA GLY A 176 -25.63 6.40 -14.62
C GLY A 176 -25.83 7.46 -15.72
N SER A 177 -26.65 7.12 -16.71
CA SER A 177 -26.98 7.94 -17.90
C SER A 177 -27.47 9.35 -17.61
N ASP A 178 -27.89 9.63 -16.38
CA ASP A 178 -28.55 10.89 -16.02
C ASP A 178 -27.57 12.05 -15.76
N ASN A 179 -26.26 11.79 -15.61
CA ASN A 179 -25.27 12.79 -15.15
C ASN A 179 -24.04 12.94 -16.06
N THR A 180 -24.24 12.82 -17.37
CA THR A 180 -23.18 12.93 -18.39
C THR A 180 -22.42 14.26 -18.31
N LEU A 181 -23.11 15.37 -18.03
CA LEU A 181 -22.48 16.70 -17.92
C LEU A 181 -21.53 16.80 -16.71
N LEU A 182 -21.90 16.25 -15.56
CA LEU A 182 -21.05 16.26 -14.37
C LEU A 182 -19.81 15.40 -14.59
N GLN A 183 -19.98 14.21 -15.18
CA GLN A 183 -18.87 13.33 -15.56
C GLN A 183 -17.89 14.00 -16.53
N GLN A 184 -18.39 14.73 -17.51
CA GLN A 184 -17.55 15.48 -18.45
C GLN A 184 -16.71 16.54 -17.71
N GLN A 185 -17.31 17.32 -16.81
CA GLN A 185 -16.56 18.33 -16.04
C GLN A 185 -15.52 17.70 -15.09
N ILE A 186 -15.85 16.58 -14.46
CA ILE A 186 -14.91 15.82 -13.61
C ILE A 186 -13.74 15.28 -14.46
N LYS A 187 -14.02 14.79 -15.68
CA LYS A 187 -12.98 14.33 -16.61
C LYS A 187 -12.07 15.49 -17.03
N LEU A 188 -12.62 16.66 -17.34
CA LEU A 188 -11.85 17.86 -17.69
C LEU A 188 -10.98 18.34 -16.51
N LEU A 189 -11.52 18.29 -15.29
CA LEU A 189 -10.76 18.57 -14.06
C LEU A 189 -9.58 17.60 -13.90
N ASN A 190 -9.82 16.29 -13.97
CA ASN A 190 -8.76 15.30 -13.87
C ASN A 190 -7.73 15.44 -15.00
N GLN A 191 -8.18 15.75 -16.22
CA GLN A 191 -7.29 16.03 -17.33
C GLN A 191 -6.41 17.26 -17.03
N SER A 192 -6.94 18.32 -16.43
CA SER A 192 -6.12 19.48 -16.06
C SER A 192 -5.06 19.20 -14.99
N LEU A 193 -5.28 18.21 -14.14
CA LEU A 193 -4.38 17.84 -13.05
C LEU A 193 -3.31 16.83 -13.46
N TYR A 194 -3.67 15.92 -14.36
CA TYR A 194 -2.81 14.81 -14.76
C TYR A 194 -2.26 14.93 -16.19
N ALA A 195 -2.74 15.90 -17.00
CA ALA A 195 -2.17 16.14 -18.32
C ALA A 195 -0.77 16.76 -18.20
N LYS A 196 0.06 16.43 -19.20
CA LYS A 196 1.42 16.95 -19.33
C LYS A 196 1.46 18.44 -19.68
N GLU A 197 0.34 18.98 -20.17
CA GLU A 197 0.16 20.38 -20.55
C GLU A 197 -0.76 21.11 -19.58
N LYS A 198 -0.45 22.39 -19.29
CA LYS A 198 -1.29 23.25 -18.45
C LYS A 198 -2.60 23.52 -19.19
N SER A 199 -3.68 22.90 -18.70
CA SER A 199 -5.03 23.11 -19.23
C SER A 199 -5.68 24.34 -18.57
N ASN A 200 -6.36 25.16 -19.36
CA ASN A 200 -7.16 26.31 -18.90
C ASN A 200 -8.50 25.84 -18.28
N TRP A 201 -8.40 25.11 -17.19
CA TRP A 201 -9.57 24.64 -16.45
C TRP A 201 -10.33 25.82 -15.82
N GLN A 202 -11.66 25.81 -15.95
CA GLN A 202 -12.55 26.85 -15.44
C GLN A 202 -13.46 26.25 -14.37
N GLY A 203 -13.20 26.58 -13.11
CA GLY A 203 -13.93 26.03 -11.98
C GLY A 203 -15.42 26.38 -11.96
N GLN A 204 -15.80 27.54 -12.52
CA GLN A 204 -17.18 28.00 -12.58
C GLN A 204 -18.13 27.01 -13.28
N LYS A 205 -17.66 26.35 -14.35
CA LYS A 205 -18.44 25.37 -15.10
C LYS A 205 -18.69 24.10 -14.29
N LEU A 206 -17.71 23.67 -13.48
CA LEU A 206 -17.88 22.54 -12.58
C LEU A 206 -18.91 22.87 -11.49
N TRP A 207 -18.81 24.05 -10.88
CA TRP A 207 -19.70 24.47 -9.80
C TRP A 207 -21.18 24.51 -10.23
N GLN A 208 -21.47 25.11 -11.39
CA GLN A 208 -22.84 25.18 -11.94
C GLN A 208 -23.48 23.80 -12.14
N VAL A 209 -22.67 22.80 -12.51
CA VAL A 209 -23.17 21.43 -12.72
C VAL A 209 -23.36 20.71 -11.39
N VAL A 210 -22.48 20.95 -10.41
CA VAL A 210 -22.62 20.41 -9.05
C VAL A 210 -23.86 21.00 -8.34
N GLU A 211 -24.11 22.30 -8.48
CA GLU A 211 -25.29 22.96 -7.93
C GLU A 211 -26.60 22.42 -8.53
N LYS A 212 -26.66 22.26 -9.85
CA LYS A 212 -27.81 21.64 -10.53
C LYS A 212 -28.06 20.22 -10.03
N TYR A 213 -26.99 19.44 -9.87
CA TYR A 213 -27.08 18.08 -9.33
C TYR A 213 -27.57 18.07 -7.88
N GLN A 214 -27.09 19.00 -7.05
CA GLN A 214 -27.56 19.20 -5.68
C GLN A 214 -29.05 19.54 -5.64
N ALA A 215 -29.52 20.45 -6.48
CA ALA A 215 -30.94 20.81 -6.53
C ALA A 215 -31.83 19.61 -6.92
N GLN A 216 -31.36 18.77 -7.85
CA GLN A 216 -32.05 17.56 -8.29
C GLN A 216 -32.06 16.46 -7.22
N THR A 217 -30.98 16.28 -6.48
CA THR A 217 -30.84 15.22 -5.48
C THR A 217 -31.30 15.60 -4.08
N GLY A 218 -31.20 16.87 -3.70
CA GLY A 218 -31.66 17.40 -2.40
C GLY A 218 -33.16 17.21 -2.19
N GLY A 219 -33.97 17.35 -3.24
CA GLY A 219 -35.41 17.05 -3.19
C GLY A 219 -35.74 15.56 -2.99
N MET A 220 -34.81 14.65 -3.26
CA MET A 220 -34.97 13.21 -3.05
C MET A 220 -34.49 12.77 -1.65
N ILE A 221 -33.42 13.38 -1.13
CA ILE A 221 -32.86 13.04 0.20
C ILE A 221 -33.80 13.49 1.32
N GLU A 222 -34.47 14.63 1.18
CA GLU A 222 -35.43 15.14 2.19
C GLU A 222 -36.72 14.31 2.31
N ARG A 223 -37.02 13.47 1.31
CA ARG A 223 -38.13 12.50 1.37
C ARG A 223 -37.72 11.18 2.03
N ASP A 224 -36.44 10.81 1.96
CA ASP A 224 -35.92 9.55 2.51
C ASP A 224 -35.67 9.67 4.02
N ASP A 225 -35.11 10.80 4.47
CA ASP A 225 -34.90 11.09 5.90
C ASP A 225 -36.24 11.17 6.67
N ARG A 226 -37.30 11.68 6.04
CA ARG A 226 -38.65 11.70 6.63
C ARG A 226 -39.26 10.31 6.81
N LYS A 227 -38.92 9.35 5.94
CA LYS A 227 -39.38 7.96 6.08
C LYS A 227 -38.62 7.22 7.18
N GLN A 228 -37.33 7.51 7.37
CA GLN A 228 -36.54 6.87 8.42
C GLN A 228 -36.87 7.36 9.84
N GLN A 229 -37.35 8.60 9.98
CA GLN A 229 -37.77 9.15 11.28
C GLN A 229 -39.20 8.74 11.72
N GLY A 230 -39.96 8.02 10.88
CA GLY A 230 -41.37 7.69 11.11
C GLY A 230 -41.65 6.30 11.70
N LEU A 231 -40.64 5.52 12.12
CA LEU A 231 -40.86 4.22 12.75
C LEU A 231 -40.89 4.38 14.27
N GLU A 232 -42.10 4.52 14.83
CA GLU A 232 -42.34 4.54 16.28
C GLU A 232 -41.87 3.23 16.93
N PRO A 233 -41.16 3.27 18.08
CA PRO A 233 -40.79 2.08 18.81
C PRO A 233 -42.03 1.46 19.49
N LEU A 234 -42.45 0.29 19.01
CA LEU A 234 -43.40 -0.57 19.71
C LEU A 234 -42.77 -1.06 21.02
N TYR A 235 -43.24 -0.50 22.14
CA TYR A 235 -42.98 -1.04 23.47
C TYR A 235 -43.65 -2.41 23.60
N TYR A 236 -42.86 -3.41 23.97
CA TYR A 236 -43.32 -4.62 24.65
C TYR A 236 -42.40 -4.88 25.84
#